data_AF-A0A1L9BSE9-F1
#
_entry.id   AF-A0A1L9BSE9-F1
#
_cell.length_a   1.000
_cell.length_b   1.000
_cell.length_c   1.000
_cell.angle_alpha   90.00
_cell.angle_beta   90.00
_cell.angle_gamma   90.00
#
_symmetry.space_group_name_H-M   'P 1'
#
loop_
_entity.id
_entity.type
_entity.pdbx_description
1 polymer ?
#
loop_
_entity_poly.entity_id
_entity_poly.type
_entity_poly.pdbx_seq_one_letter_code
_entity_poly.pdbx_strand_id
1 'polypeptide(L)' 'MKTKSEAARDNRDLAIVRARAEGVASGDIAERLGLHEAYVRTMSNRIRQADLDESGEDRKAVFACYWSGKPGARQAA' A
#
# COMPACT_ATOMS: atom_id res chain seq x y z
N MET A 1 24.56 0.81 -8.09
CA MET A 1 24.37 -0.41 -7.28
C MET A 1 23.54 -0.01 -6.08
N LYS A 2 22.31 -0.51 -5.91
CA LYS A 2 21.49 -0.17 -4.74
C LYS A 2 22.12 -0.75 -3.48
N THR A 3 22.11 0.03 -2.41
CA THR A 3 22.58 -0.41 -1.09
C THR A 3 21.61 -1.43 -0.49
N LYS A 4 22.09 -2.24 0.46
CA LYS A 4 21.26 -3.24 1.15
C LYS A 4 20.06 -2.61 1.88
N SER A 5 20.22 -1.38 2.37
CA SER A 5 19.16 -0.62 3.05
C SER A 5 18.08 -0.10 2.08
N GLU A 6 18.47 0.34 0.87
CA GLU A 6 17.52 0.74 -0.17
C GLU A 6 16.67 -0.44 -0.65
N ALA A 7 17.29 -1.59 -0.89
CA ALA A 7 16.54 -2.80 -1.27
C ALA A 7 15.55 -3.25 -0.19
N ALA A 8 15.94 -3.17 1.09
CA ALA A 8 15.04 -3.48 2.20
C ALA A 8 13.85 -2.52 2.28
N ARG A 9 14.08 -1.24 2.02
CA ARG A 9 13.01 -0.23 1.97
C ARG A 9 12.08 -0.48 0.80
N ASP A 10 12.61 -0.71 -0.40
CA ASP A 10 11.81 -0.99 -1.60
C ASP A 10 10.91 -2.21 -1.41
N ASN A 11 11.46 -3.28 -0.81
CA ASN A 11 10.69 -4.50 -0.52
C ASN A 11 9.54 -4.23 0.45
N ARG A 12 9.77 -3.38 1.47
CA ARG A 12 8.73 -2.98 2.41
C ARG A 12 7.64 -2.15 1.73
N ASP A 13 8.04 -1.16 0.93
CA ASP A 13 7.10 -0.28 0.22
C ASP A 13 6.25 -1.11 -0.76
N LEU A 14 6.86 -2.06 -1.46
CA LEU A 14 6.17 -3.02 -2.32
C LEU A 14 5.19 -3.91 -1.55
N ALA A 15 5.57 -4.40 -0.36
CA ALA A 15 4.68 -5.20 0.49
C ALA A 15 3.45 -4.40 0.94
N ILE A 16 3.63 -3.11 1.29
CA ILE A 16 2.53 -2.21 1.66
C ILE A 16 1.56 -2.05 0.48
N VAL A 17 2.06 -1.78 -0.73
CA VAL A 17 1.23 -1.58 -1.92
C VAL A 17 0.45 -2.83 -2.29
N ARG A 18 1.09 -4.01 -2.26
CA ARG A 18 0.42 -5.29 -2.55
C ARG A 18 -0.73 -5.56 -1.61
N ALA A 19 -0.52 -5.38 -0.30
CA ALA A 19 -1.58 -5.59 0.67
C ALA A 19 -2.73 -4.57 0.51
N ARG A 20 -2.44 -3.33 0.08
CA ARG A 20 -3.48 -2.36 -0.29
C ARG A 20 -4.29 -2.78 -1.51
N ALA A 21 -3.63 -3.31 -2.54
CA ALA A 21 -4.28 -3.85 -3.72
C ALA A 21 -5.16 -5.07 -3.44
N GLU A 22 -4.86 -5.80 -2.37
CA GLU A 22 -5.71 -6.88 -1.84
C GLU A 22 -6.87 -6.36 -0.96
N GLY A 23 -6.96 -5.05 -0.73
CA GLY A 23 -8.01 -4.43 0.09
C GLY A 23 -7.77 -4.51 1.60
N VAL A 24 -6.54 -4.83 2.04
CA VAL A 24 -6.21 -4.94 3.47
C VAL A 24 -6.17 -3.55 4.13
N ALA A 25 -6.73 -3.46 5.35
CA ALA A 25 -6.76 -2.22 6.11
C ALA A 25 -5.36 -1.82 6.60
N SER A 26 -5.13 -0.51 6.81
CA SER A 26 -3.81 0.00 7.20
C SER A 26 -3.30 -0.60 8.52
N GLY A 27 -4.21 -0.83 9.47
CA GLY A 27 -3.91 -1.42 10.77
C GLY A 27 -3.40 -2.86 10.63
N ASP A 28 -4.12 -3.70 9.90
CA ASP A 28 -3.72 -5.10 9.67
C ASP A 28 -2.37 -5.19 8.91
N ILE A 29 -2.12 -4.29 7.95
CA ILE A 29 -0.82 -4.20 7.27
C ILE A 29 0.29 -3.83 8.26
N ALA A 30 0.01 -2.86 9.14
CA ALA A 30 0.96 -2.39 10.13
C ALA A 30 1.33 -3.51 11.10
N GLU A 31 0.36 -4.29 11.58
CA GLU A 31 0.58 -5.46 12.43
C GLU A 31 1.41 -6.53 11.73
N ARG A 32 1.03 -6.91 10.49
CA ARG A 32 1.74 -7.95 9.71
C ARG A 32 3.20 -7.61 9.42
N LEU A 33 3.51 -6.33 9.23
CA LEU A 33 4.83 -5.86 8.84
C LEU A 33 5.65 -5.28 10.01
N GLY A 34 5.09 -5.24 11.22
CA GLY A 34 5.75 -4.63 12.39
C GLY A 34 6.00 -3.13 12.20
N LEU A 35 5.05 -2.41 11.60
CA LEU A 35 5.13 -0.97 11.30
C LEU A 35 4.11 -0.18 12.13
N HIS A 36 4.25 1.15 12.15
CA HIS A 36 3.19 2.03 12.63
C HIS A 36 2.11 2.22 11.56
N GLU A 37 0.84 2.23 11.96
CA GLU A 37 -0.28 2.47 11.03
C GLU A 37 -0.14 3.81 10.28
N ALA A 38 0.27 4.87 10.98
CA ALA A 38 0.52 6.18 10.39
C ALA A 38 1.57 6.13 9.27
N TYR A 39 2.59 5.28 9.43
CA TYR A 39 3.61 5.07 8.41
C TYR A 39 3.02 4.39 7.17
N VAL A 40 2.25 3.30 7.35
CA VAL A 40 1.57 2.59 6.25
C VAL A 40 0.66 3.55 5.47
N ARG A 41 -0.15 4.36 6.16
CA ARG A 41 -1.02 5.37 5.55
C ARG A 41 -0.24 6.40 4.75
N THR A 42 0.83 6.93 5.33
CA THR A 42 1.67 7.95 4.68
C THR A 42 2.34 7.41 3.43
N MET A 43 2.97 6.24 3.53
CA MET A 43 3.68 5.62 2.42
C MET A 43 2.72 5.21 1.30
N SER A 44 1.62 4.53 1.60
CA SER A 44 0.64 4.15 0.56
C SER A 44 0.02 5.36 -0.15
N ASN A 45 -0.27 6.45 0.57
CA ASN A 45 -0.76 7.69 -0.05
C ASN A 45 0.28 8.35 -0.95
N ARG A 46 1.55 8.35 -0.53
CA ARG A 46 2.66 8.93 -1.31
C ARG A 46 2.89 8.14 -2.59
N ILE A 47 2.88 6.81 -2.52
CA ILE A 47 3.09 5.96 -3.70
C ILE A 47 1.94 6.12 -4.68
N ARG A 48 0.67 6.11 -4.22
CA ARG A 48 -0.45 6.47 -5.10
C ARG A 48 -0.24 7.80 -5.78
N GLN A 49 0.16 8.83 -5.02
CA GLN A 49 0.28 10.16 -5.59
C GLN A 49 1.33 10.17 -6.71
N ALA A 50 2.44 9.46 -6.52
CA ALA A 50 3.42 9.22 -7.58
C ALA A 50 2.80 8.47 -8.78
N ASP A 51 2.02 7.41 -8.55
CA ASP A 51 1.33 6.70 -9.64
C ASP A 51 0.39 7.64 -10.41
N LEU A 52 -0.38 8.49 -9.73
CA LEU A 52 -1.27 9.46 -10.37
C LEU A 52 -0.51 10.50 -11.21
N ASP A 53 0.67 10.92 -10.76
CA ASP A 53 1.44 11.98 -11.38
C ASP A 53 2.34 11.45 -12.51
N GLU A 54 2.81 10.20 -12.42
CA GLU A 54 3.88 9.65 -13.28
C GLU A 54 3.40 8.57 -14.26
N SER A 55 2.35 7.80 -13.94
CA SER A 55 1.95 6.64 -14.78
C SER A 55 1.18 7.03 -16.04
N GLY A 56 0.50 8.19 -16.03
CA GLY A 56 -0.47 8.56 -17.06
C GLY A 56 -1.76 7.72 -17.05
N GLU A 57 -1.96 6.85 -16.05
CA GLU A 57 -3.16 6.02 -15.90
C GLU A 57 -4.39 6.85 -15.50
N ASP A 58 -5.59 6.35 -15.83
CA ASP A 58 -6.83 6.97 -15.37
C ASP A 58 -6.92 6.95 -13.84
N ARG A 59 -7.34 8.08 -13.26
CA ARG A 59 -7.45 8.24 -11.80
C ARG A 59 -8.32 7.13 -11.19
N LYS A 60 -9.41 6.71 -11.82
CA LYS A 60 -10.27 5.66 -11.26
C LYS A 60 -9.55 4.32 -11.23
N ALA A 61 -8.75 4.01 -12.25
CA ALA A 61 -7.95 2.79 -12.29
C ALA A 61 -6.92 2.77 -11.14
N VAL A 62 -6.18 3.87 -10.95
CA VAL A 62 -5.22 3.98 -9.84
C VAL A 62 -5.93 3.83 -8.49
N PHE A 63 -7.05 4.52 -8.25
CA PHE A 63 -7.76 4.42 -6.97
C PHE A 63 -8.32 3.00 -6.71
N ALA A 64 -8.76 2.29 -7.75
CA ALA A 64 -9.23 0.91 -7.61
C ALA A 64 -8.12 -0.05 -7.11
N CYS A 65 -6.86 0.22 -7.45
CA CYS A 65 -5.71 -0.58 -7.00
C CYS A 65 -5.29 -0.32 -5.55
N TYR A 66 -5.75 0.75 -4.89
CA TYR A 66 -5.31 1.07 -3.51
C TYR A 66 -6.46 1.02 -2.47
N TRP A 67 -7.71 1.20 -2.90
CA TRP A 67 -8.90 1.14 -2.05
C TRP A 67 -10.02 0.29 -2.65
N SER A 68 -9.69 -0.76 -3.39
CA SER A 68 -10.65 -1.85 -3.62
C SER A 68 -10.85 -2.63 -2.31
N GLY A 69 -11.39 -1.95 -1.30
CA GLY A 69 -12.09 -2.66 -0.25
C GLY A 69 -13.20 -3.43 -0.94
N LYS A 70 -13.05 -4.75 -1.07
CA LYS A 70 -14.23 -5.59 -1.07
C LYS A 70 -14.95 -5.24 0.23
N PRO A 71 -16.19 -4.72 0.20
CA PRO A 71 -16.95 -4.54 1.41
C PRO A 71 -17.24 -5.95 1.96
N GLY A 72 -16.43 -6.43 2.92
CA GLY A 72 -16.58 -7.79 3.43
C GLY A 72 -15.41 -8.43 4.19
N ALA A 73 -14.24 -7.80 4.32
CA ALA A 73 -13.12 -8.38 5.08
C ALA A 73 -13.17 -8.16 6.61
N ARG A 74 -14.34 -7.78 7.16
CA ARG A 74 -14.76 -8.20 8.50
C ARG A 74 -15.81 -9.29 8.34
N GLN A 75 -15.38 -10.50 8.00
CA GLN A 75 -16.18 -11.69 8.23
C GLN A 75 -15.66 -12.36 9.49
N ALA A 76 -16.49 -12.30 10.52
CA ALA A 76 -16.64 -13.21 11.65
C ALA A 76 -15.42 -14.06 12.05
N ALA A 77 -14.85 -13.73 13.22
CA ALA A 77 -14.68 -14.67 14.32
C ALA A 77 -14.79 -13.88 15.63
#